data_AF-A0A845W8F4-F1
#
_entry.id   AF-A0A845W8F4-F1
#
_cell.length_a   1.000
_cell.length_b   1.000
_cell.length_c   1.000
_cell.angle_alpha   90.00
_cell.angle_beta   90.00
_cell.angle_gamma   90.00
#
_symmetry.space_group_name_H-M   'P 1'
#
loop_
_entity.id
_entity.type
_entity.pdbx_description
1 polymer ?
#
loop_
_entity_poly.entity_id
_entity_poly.type
_entity_poly.pdbx_seq_one_letter_code
_entity_poly.pdbx_strand_id
1 'polypeptide(L)'
;TGIQLLKTLMKLYPTLNIVVQSANIKALIRLKPAINEHEGGFTIVDKSLPQKEMLIKVDWSLQGLIYTPKAMRNGLEIKSEWLDVLTLAFEEGLQDRTIAQRMQISERTVRNYWTKVQDVLGVYPKPGENIRIKTEKRAREVGLID
;
A
#
# COMPACT_ATOMS: atom_id res chain seq x y z
N THR A 1 19.32 5.86 -15.02
CA THR A 1 19.38 4.69 -14.10
C THR A 1 17.98 4.18 -13.84
N GLY A 2 17.82 2.94 -13.36
CA GLY A 2 16.48 2.38 -13.06
C GLY A 2 15.65 3.23 -12.08
N ILE A 3 16.31 3.88 -11.12
CA ILE A 3 15.63 4.75 -10.15
C ILE A 3 15.11 6.04 -10.80
N GLN A 4 15.89 6.63 -11.72
CA GLN A 4 15.41 7.79 -12.47
C GLN A 4 14.24 7.41 -13.37
N LEU A 5 14.30 6.24 -14.02
CA LEU A 5 13.20 5.72 -14.82
C LEU A 5 11.93 5.58 -13.97
N LEU A 6 12.02 4.97 -12.78
CA LEU A 6 10.87 4.82 -11.89
C LEU A 6 10.26 6.18 -11.48
N LYS A 7 11.09 7.16 -11.12
CA LYS A 7 10.61 8.52 -10.80
C LYS A 7 9.86 9.15 -11.98
N THR A 8 10.42 9.02 -13.19
CA THR A 8 9.80 9.53 -14.41
C THR A 8 8.48 8.83 -14.70
N LEU A 9 8.42 7.50 -14.59
CA LEU A 9 7.21 6.72 -14.85
C LEU A 9 6.09 7.05 -13.86
N MET A 10 6.37 7.09 -12.55
CA MET A 10 5.35 7.43 -11.54
C MET A 10 4.82 8.86 -11.74
N LYS A 11 5.67 9.80 -12.17
CA LYS A 11 5.25 11.18 -12.45
C LYS A 11 4.38 11.31 -13.71
N LEU A 12 4.78 10.64 -14.81
CA LEU A 12 4.08 10.75 -16.10
C LEU A 12 2.83 9.87 -16.17
N TYR A 13 2.83 8.75 -15.44
CA TYR A 13 1.78 7.74 -15.46
C TYR A 13 1.40 7.34 -14.02
N PRO A 14 0.70 8.22 -13.29
CA PRO A 14 0.41 8.03 -11.86
C PRO A 14 -0.45 6.80 -11.55
N THR A 15 -1.14 6.26 -12.55
CA THR A 15 -2.02 5.08 -12.43
C THR A 15 -1.41 3.81 -13.02
N LEU A 16 -0.19 3.87 -13.60
CA LEU A 16 0.46 2.70 -14.18
C LEU A 16 0.82 1.69 -13.10
N ASN A 17 0.44 0.42 -13.29
CA ASN A 17 0.85 -0.65 -12.39
C ASN A 17 2.33 -1.00 -12.64
N ILE A 18 3.14 -1.02 -11.58
CA ILE A 18 4.59 -1.20 -11.65
C ILE A 18 5.02 -2.33 -10.72
N VAL A 19 5.79 -3.26 -11.27
CA VAL A 19 6.51 -4.31 -10.53
C VAL A 19 8.00 -4.05 -10.66
N VAL A 20 8.68 -3.86 -9.54
CA VAL A 20 10.13 -3.63 -9.49
C VAL A 20 10.82 -4.88 -8.97
N GLN A 21 11.62 -5.52 -9.80
CA GLN A 21 12.54 -6.56 -9.37
C GLN A 21 13.93 -5.99 -9.12
N SER A 22 14.44 -6.10 -7.89
CA SER A 22 15.76 -5.58 -7.53
C SER A 22 16.56 -6.58 -6.69
N ALA A 23 17.86 -6.67 -6.96
CA ALA A 23 18.81 -7.36 -6.07
C ALA A 23 19.29 -6.45 -4.93
N ASN A 24 18.99 -5.16 -4.98
CA ASN A 24 19.31 -4.18 -3.93
C ASN A 24 18.05 -3.40 -3.57
N ILE A 25 17.26 -3.97 -2.66
CA ILE A 25 16.01 -3.38 -2.17
C ILE A 25 16.27 -2.10 -1.38
N LYS A 26 17.37 -2.02 -0.62
CA LYS A 26 17.71 -0.85 0.20
C LYS A 26 17.87 0.42 -0.65
N ALA A 27 18.35 0.30 -1.89
CA ALA A 27 18.48 1.43 -2.80
C ALA A 27 17.13 2.07 -3.20
N LEU A 28 16.00 1.37 -2.98
CA LEU A 28 14.64 1.83 -3.26
C LEU A 28 13.99 2.56 -2.08
N ILE A 29 14.59 2.57 -0.88
CA ILE A 29 14.05 3.27 0.30
C ILE A 29 13.79 4.76 -0.01
N ARG A 30 14.71 5.40 -0.74
CA ARG A 30 14.58 6.80 -1.21
C ARG A 30 13.40 7.07 -2.15
N LEU A 31 12.74 6.03 -2.67
CA LEU A 31 11.55 6.16 -3.49
C LEU A 31 10.26 6.03 -2.68
N LYS A 32 10.32 5.68 -1.38
CA LYS A 32 9.13 5.49 -0.54
C LYS A 32 8.14 6.66 -0.58
N PRO A 33 8.56 7.95 -0.52
CA PRO A 33 7.62 9.06 -0.66
C PRO A 33 6.88 9.06 -2.01
N ALA A 34 7.60 8.83 -3.11
CA ALA A 34 7.01 8.77 -4.45
C ALA A 34 6.09 7.55 -4.63
N ILE A 35 6.45 6.40 -4.04
CA ILE A 35 5.59 5.20 -4.04
C ILE A 35 4.29 5.47 -3.26
N ASN A 36 4.38 6.19 -2.14
CA ASN A 36 3.22 6.55 -1.34
C ASN A 36 2.30 7.57 -2.03
N GLU A 37 2.80 8.31 -3.02
CA GLU A 37 2.02 9.26 -3.83
C GLU A 37 1.44 8.60 -5.08
N HIS A 38 2.06 7.52 -5.57
CA HIS A 38 1.58 6.75 -6.71
C HIS A 38 0.18 6.19 -6.47
N GLU A 39 -0.65 6.18 -7.52
CA GLU A 39 -2.06 5.79 -7.46
C GLU A 39 -2.34 4.43 -8.12
N GLY A 40 -1.40 3.91 -8.90
CA GLY A 40 -1.41 2.55 -9.42
C GLY A 40 -0.89 1.54 -8.41
N GLY A 41 -1.04 0.25 -8.72
CA GLY A 41 -0.42 -0.80 -7.91
C GLY A 41 1.10 -0.78 -8.08
N PHE A 42 1.82 -0.90 -6.97
CA PHE A 42 3.28 -0.81 -6.95
C PHE A 42 3.89 -1.87 -6.04
N THR A 43 4.53 -2.88 -6.63
CA THR A 43 5.13 -3.97 -5.85
C THR A 43 6.62 -4.08 -6.09
N ILE A 44 7.36 -4.39 -5.02
CA ILE A 44 8.81 -4.56 -5.07
C ILE A 44 9.16 -5.99 -4.68
N VAL A 45 9.93 -6.69 -5.51
CA VAL A 45 10.32 -8.09 -5.32
C VAL A 45 11.84 -8.21 -5.29
N ASP A 46 12.37 -8.93 -4.31
CA ASP A 46 13.78 -9.31 -4.32
C ASP A 46 14.03 -10.36 -5.41
N LYS A 47 15.06 -10.13 -6.24
CA LYS A 47 15.44 -11.04 -7.34
C LYS A 47 15.86 -12.43 -6.85
N SER A 48 16.24 -12.59 -5.59
CA SER A 48 16.59 -13.89 -5.02
C SER A 48 15.37 -14.76 -4.70
N LEU A 49 14.15 -14.20 -4.74
CA LEU A 49 12.93 -14.96 -4.41
C LEU A 49 12.52 -15.89 -5.56
N PRO A 50 11.84 -17.01 -5.25
CA PRO A 50 11.30 -17.90 -6.27
C PRO A 50 10.36 -17.16 -7.24
N GLN A 51 10.34 -17.58 -8.50
CA GLN A 51 9.49 -16.98 -9.54
C GLN A 51 8.00 -16.94 -9.16
N LYS A 52 7.52 -17.94 -8.41
CA LYS A 52 6.15 -17.98 -7.89
C LYS A 52 5.83 -16.75 -7.01
N GLU A 53 6.78 -16.32 -6.17
CA GLU A 53 6.61 -15.12 -5.35
C GLU A 53 6.52 -13.87 -6.20
N MET A 54 7.32 -13.76 -7.25
CA MET A 54 7.22 -12.66 -8.21
C MET A 54 5.84 -12.64 -8.87
N LEU A 55 5.32 -13.77 -9.35
CA LEU A 55 4.01 -13.82 -10.02
C LEU A 55 2.87 -13.35 -9.09
N ILE A 56 2.94 -13.70 -7.81
CA ILE A 56 1.97 -13.20 -6.80
C ILE A 56 2.05 -11.66 -6.72
N LYS A 57 3.25 -11.07 -6.75
CA LYS A 57 3.42 -9.61 -6.67
C LYS A 57 3.04 -8.90 -7.97
N VAL A 58 3.13 -9.58 -9.11
CA VAL A 58 2.56 -9.10 -10.38
C VAL A 58 1.05 -9.03 -10.28
N ASP A 59 0.39 -10.11 -9.85
CA ASP A 59 -1.06 -10.15 -9.63
C ASP A 59 -1.52 -9.04 -8.66
N TRP A 60 -0.83 -8.87 -7.55
CA TRP A 60 -1.10 -7.79 -6.60
C TRP A 60 -0.98 -6.40 -7.24
N SER A 61 0.08 -6.14 -8.01
CA SER A 61 0.24 -4.84 -8.70
C SER A 61 -0.89 -4.60 -9.70
N LEU A 62 -1.30 -5.62 -10.45
CA LEU A 62 -2.41 -5.51 -11.40
C LEU A 62 -3.75 -5.18 -10.73
N GLN A 63 -3.96 -5.69 -9.50
CA GLN A 63 -5.12 -5.38 -8.67
C GLN A 63 -5.03 -4.02 -7.95
N GLY A 64 -3.95 -3.25 -8.17
CA GLY A 64 -3.77 -1.93 -7.57
C GLY A 64 -3.15 -1.95 -6.18
N LEU A 65 -2.60 -3.09 -5.72
CA LEU A 65 -1.98 -3.19 -4.40
C LEU A 65 -0.57 -2.59 -4.40
N ILE A 66 -0.18 -2.09 -3.22
CA ILE A 66 1.18 -1.69 -2.93
C ILE A 66 1.83 -2.78 -2.07
N TYR A 67 3.06 -3.17 -2.43
CA TYR A 67 3.88 -4.08 -1.63
C TYR A 67 5.30 -3.55 -1.51
N THR A 68 5.69 -3.16 -0.30
CA THR A 68 7.06 -2.84 0.05
C THR A 68 7.67 -3.94 0.94
N PRO A 69 8.84 -4.51 0.61
CA PRO A 69 9.51 -5.49 1.48
C PRO A 69 9.78 -4.96 2.87
N LYS A 70 9.81 -5.85 3.88
CA LYS A 70 10.06 -5.48 5.28
C LYS A 70 11.32 -4.61 5.45
N ALA A 71 12.37 -4.86 4.67
CA ALA A 71 13.61 -4.08 4.68
C ALA A 71 13.45 -2.60 4.29
N MET A 72 12.29 -2.20 3.76
CA MET A 72 11.95 -0.80 3.45
C MET A 72 11.00 -0.17 4.48
N ARG A 73 10.46 -0.95 5.42
CA ARG A 73 9.54 -0.48 6.44
C ARG A 73 10.32 -0.13 7.69
N ASN A 74 10.88 1.08 7.69
CA ASN A 74 11.50 1.67 8.87
C ASN A 74 10.39 2.23 9.76
N GLY A 75 9.97 1.49 10.78
CA GLY A 75 8.92 1.92 11.71
C GLY A 75 7.52 1.99 11.10
N LEU A 76 6.56 2.42 11.92
CA LEU A 76 5.16 2.62 11.55
C LEU A 76 4.96 4.08 11.10
N GLU A 77 5.20 4.36 9.83
CA GLU A 77 4.95 5.67 9.23
C GLU A 77 3.56 5.68 8.58
N ILE A 78 2.58 6.27 9.25
CA ILE A 78 1.22 6.46 8.74
C ILE A 78 0.92 7.95 8.60
N LYS A 79 0.28 8.34 7.49
CA LYS A 79 -0.21 9.72 7.31
C LYS A 79 -1.52 9.93 8.05
N SER A 80 -1.80 11.16 8.48
CA SER A 80 -3.04 11.49 9.19
C SER A 80 -4.29 11.12 8.41
N GLU A 81 -4.32 11.36 7.09
CA GLU A 81 -5.49 11.06 6.27
C GLU A 81 -5.74 9.55 6.12
N TRP A 82 -4.69 8.74 6.31
CA TRP A 82 -4.81 7.28 6.31
C TRP A 82 -5.33 6.77 7.66
N LEU A 83 -4.91 7.42 8.73
CA LEU A 83 -5.42 7.17 10.08
C LEU A 83 -6.90 7.55 10.18
N ASP A 84 -7.30 8.69 9.59
CA ASP A 84 -8.70 9.10 9.54
C ASP A 84 -9.58 8.03 8.89
N VAL A 85 -9.14 7.42 7.79
CA VAL A 85 -9.87 6.31 7.15
C VAL A 85 -10.00 5.10 8.08
N LEU A 86 -8.94 4.75 8.83
CA LEU A 86 -8.99 3.66 9.82
C LEU A 86 -10.00 3.95 10.93
N THR A 87 -9.90 5.13 11.55
CA THR A 87 -10.77 5.59 12.64
C THR A 87 -12.23 5.66 12.19
N LEU A 88 -12.51 6.31 11.06
CA LEU A 88 -13.86 6.44 10.52
C LEU A 88 -14.48 5.08 10.22
N ALA A 89 -13.70 4.11 9.73
CA ALA A 89 -14.20 2.79 9.39
C ALA A 89 -14.44 1.89 10.60
N PHE A 90 -13.53 1.90 11.59
CA PHE A 90 -13.54 0.91 12.67
C PHE A 90 -14.06 1.43 14.01
N GLU A 91 -13.94 2.73 14.28
CA GLU A 91 -14.48 3.35 15.51
C GLU A 91 -15.87 3.95 15.23
N GLU A 92 -16.05 4.63 14.10
CA GLU A 92 -17.34 5.20 13.71
C GLU A 92 -18.21 4.26 12.84
N GLY A 93 -17.66 3.12 12.39
CA GLY A 93 -18.41 2.12 11.61
C GLY A 93 -18.84 2.58 10.21
N LEU A 94 -18.17 3.59 9.64
CA LEU A 94 -18.55 4.18 8.36
C LEU A 94 -18.09 3.33 7.17
N GLN A 95 -18.92 3.30 6.12
CA GLN A 95 -18.58 2.68 4.84
C GLN A 95 -17.77 3.63 3.96
N ASP A 96 -16.98 3.08 3.03
CA ASP A 96 -16.06 3.85 2.15
C ASP A 96 -16.75 5.04 1.44
N ARG A 97 -18.02 4.92 1.03
CA ARG A 97 -18.79 6.01 0.42
C ARG A 97 -19.06 7.17 1.39
N THR A 98 -19.41 6.85 2.63
CA THR A 98 -19.66 7.85 3.68
C THR A 98 -18.35 8.48 4.16
N ILE A 99 -17.27 7.69 4.24
CA ILE A 99 -15.91 8.19 4.50
C ILE A 99 -15.51 9.20 3.42
N ALA A 100 -15.71 8.87 2.15
CA ALA A 100 -15.41 9.76 1.03
C ALA A 100 -16.15 11.10 1.14
N GLN A 101 -17.44 11.07 1.49
CA GLN A 101 -18.24 12.28 1.72
C GLN A 101 -17.73 13.10 2.92
N ARG A 102 -17.46 12.44 4.05
CA ARG A 102 -17.01 13.10 5.30
C ARG A 102 -15.65 13.75 5.14
N MET A 103 -14.74 13.11 4.40
CA MET A 103 -13.40 13.63 4.10
C MET A 103 -13.37 14.54 2.86
N GLN A 104 -14.49 14.71 2.14
CA GLN A 104 -14.58 15.48 0.88
C GLN A 104 -13.59 15.01 -0.20
N ILE A 105 -13.41 13.70 -0.33
CA ILE A 105 -12.54 13.06 -1.32
C ILE A 105 -13.33 12.06 -2.18
N SER A 106 -12.72 11.57 -3.25
CA SER A 106 -13.34 10.52 -4.06
C SER A 106 -13.30 9.16 -3.36
N GLU A 107 -14.26 8.27 -3.64
CA GLU A 107 -14.19 6.87 -3.16
C GLU A 107 -12.92 6.15 -3.65
N ARG A 108 -12.39 6.53 -4.82
CA ARG A 108 -11.12 6.01 -5.32
C ARG A 108 -9.97 6.40 -4.39
N THR A 109 -9.96 7.63 -3.87
CA THR A 109 -8.97 8.09 -2.90
C THR A 109 -9.05 7.30 -1.60
N VAL A 110 -10.26 6.99 -1.11
CA VAL A 110 -10.45 6.12 0.07
C VAL A 110 -9.86 4.73 -0.18
N ARG A 111 -10.14 4.11 -1.33
CA ARG A 111 -9.55 2.81 -1.72
C ARG A 111 -8.02 2.88 -1.78
N ASN A 112 -7.46 3.97 -2.32
CA ASN A 112 -6.00 4.17 -2.35
C ASN A 112 -5.41 4.29 -0.93
N TYR A 113 -6.10 4.98 -0.01
CA TYR A 113 -5.66 5.06 1.39
C TYR A 113 -5.69 3.68 2.07
N TRP A 114 -6.71 2.85 1.80
CA TRP A 114 -6.74 1.47 2.28
C TRP A 114 -5.54 0.64 1.85
N THR A 115 -5.17 0.72 0.57
CA THR A 115 -3.99 0.01 0.07
C THR A 115 -2.71 0.43 0.81
N LYS A 116 -2.58 1.73 1.12
CA LYS A 116 -1.41 2.29 1.82
C LYS A 116 -1.37 1.88 3.29
N VAL A 117 -2.52 1.94 3.98
CA VAL A 117 -2.68 1.41 5.34
C VAL A 117 -2.29 -0.05 5.42
N GLN A 118 -2.80 -0.87 4.50
CA GLN A 118 -2.52 -2.30 4.44
C GLN A 118 -1.04 -2.60 4.21
N ASP A 119 -0.37 -1.87 3.31
CA ASP A 119 1.07 -2.04 3.09
C ASP A 119 1.90 -1.71 4.34
N VAL A 120 1.60 -0.57 4.98
CA VAL A 120 2.26 -0.14 6.22
C VAL A 120 2.07 -1.18 7.33
N LEU A 121 0.86 -1.70 7.50
CA LEU A 121 0.55 -2.75 8.48
C LEU A 121 1.08 -4.14 8.08
N GLY A 122 1.52 -4.32 6.83
CA GLY A 122 1.94 -5.59 6.29
C GLY A 122 0.83 -6.61 6.12
N VAL A 123 -0.38 -6.13 5.88
CA VAL A 123 -1.57 -6.93 5.65
C VAL A 123 -1.78 -7.06 4.14
N TYR A 124 -1.80 -8.30 3.66
CA TYR A 124 -1.97 -8.61 2.24
C TYR A 124 -3.03 -9.68 2.04
N PRO A 125 -3.64 -9.75 0.84
CA PRO A 125 -4.64 -10.76 0.52
C PRO A 125 -4.10 -12.18 0.75
N LYS A 126 -4.94 -13.01 1.36
CA LYS A 126 -4.74 -14.44 1.50
C LYS A 126 -6.07 -15.14 1.23
N PRO A 127 -6.07 -16.29 0.52
CA PRO A 127 -7.29 -17.04 0.25
C PRO A 127 -8.04 -17.37 1.55
N GLY A 128 -9.35 -17.12 1.57
CA GLY A 128 -10.22 -17.39 2.72
C GLY A 128 -10.15 -16.37 3.86
N GLU A 129 -9.30 -15.34 3.77
CA GLU A 129 -9.19 -14.29 4.79
C GLU A 129 -9.89 -13.01 4.34
N ASN A 130 -10.70 -12.39 5.23
CA ASN A 130 -11.20 -11.05 5.01
C ASN A 130 -10.11 -10.03 5.36
N ILE A 131 -9.61 -9.32 4.35
CA ILE A 131 -8.52 -8.35 4.52
C ILE A 131 -8.87 -7.21 5.47
N ARG A 132 -10.14 -6.78 5.54
CA ARG A 132 -10.58 -5.69 6.42
C ARG A 132 -10.51 -6.09 7.89
N ILE A 133 -11.01 -7.27 8.25
CA ILE A 133 -10.93 -7.81 9.62
C ILE A 133 -9.48 -7.93 10.07
N LYS A 134 -8.60 -8.41 9.18
CA LYS A 134 -7.17 -8.52 9.48
C LYS A 134 -6.49 -7.15 9.63
N THR A 135 -6.91 -6.18 8.82
CA THR A 135 -6.41 -4.80 8.90
C THR A 135 -6.78 -4.20 10.26
N GLU A 136 -8.04 -4.35 10.70
CA GLU A 136 -8.52 -3.90 12.01
C GLU A 136 -7.70 -4.52 13.14
N LYS A 137 -7.64 -5.85 13.19
CA LYS A 137 -6.89 -6.57 14.24
C LYS A 137 -5.45 -6.07 14.31
N ARG A 138 -4.79 -5.94 13.15
CA ARG A 138 -3.41 -5.49 13.09
C ARG A 138 -3.24 -4.03 13.52
N ALA A 139 -4.19 -3.15 13.18
CA ALA A 139 -4.17 -1.75 13.59
C ALA A 139 -4.30 -1.59 15.11
N ARG A 140 -5.18 -2.37 15.77
CA ARG A 140 -5.30 -2.43 17.23
C ARG A 140 -4.03 -2.97 17.89
N GLU A 141 -3.45 -4.05 17.37
CA GLU A 141 -2.20 -4.64 17.89
C GLU A 141 -1.01 -3.66 17.90
N VAL A 142 -0.98 -2.71 16.97
CA VAL A 142 0.10 -1.71 16.88
C VAL A 142 -0.28 -0.37 17.50
N GLY A 143 -1.47 -0.25 18.11
CA GLY A 143 -1.94 0.95 18.79
C GLY A 143 -2.28 2.13 17.88
N LEU A 144 -2.76 1.88 16.65
CA LEU A 144 -3.27 2.95 15.78
C LEU A 144 -4.72 3.34 16.10
N ILE A 145 -5.51 2.39 16.59
CA ILE A 145 -6.93 2.54 16.95
C ILE A 145 -7.18 1.71 18.21
N ASP A 146 -8.12 2.16 19.04
CA ASP A 146 -8.43 1.58 20.36
C ASP A 146 -9.45 0.44 20.27
#